data_AF-A0A0K0D226-F1
#
_entry.id   AF-A0A0K0D226-F1
#
_cell.length_a   1.000
_cell.length_b   1.000
_cell.length_c   1.000
_cell.angle_alpha   90.00
_cell.angle_beta   90.00
_cell.angle_gamma   90.00
#
_symmetry.space_group_name_H-M   'P 1'
#
loop_
_entity.id
_entity.type
_entity.pdbx_description
1 polymer ?
#
loop_
_entity_poly.entity_id
_entity_poly.type
_entity_poly.pdbx_seq_one_letter_code
_entity_poly.pdbx_strand_id
1 'polypeptide(L)'
;MQLYSFSVHWNVPSETCLRNNIDLSLEKYGIKAHPDHIFYGDNVVIFYEHSFGLYPYFKKHNKSHPVNGGLPQNTDLKAHLVEVEKNITKLIPNENFTGFGVIDIEEWRPLFEQHFKNIKQVYQEASIDRVRATHPNLNDAEIRQRAENEFNEAAKKFIVETMKTARKMRPKAFWGIYGIPFCNYNAGKKDGDYSCSAQYKGFNEK
;
A
#
# COMPACT_ATOMS: atom_id res chain seq x y z
N MET A 1 -34.73 0.22 -4.20
CA MET A 1 -33.88 0.83 -3.16
C MET A 1 -32.94 -0.24 -2.65
N GLN A 2 -31.71 -0.28 -3.15
CA GLN A 2 -30.73 -1.30 -2.79
C GLN A 2 -30.18 -0.92 -1.41
N LEU A 3 -30.63 -1.61 -0.37
CA LEU A 3 -30.10 -1.44 0.98
C LEU A 3 -28.64 -1.92 0.95
N TYR A 4 -27.70 -0.99 1.07
CA TYR A 4 -26.31 -1.34 1.29
C TYR A 4 -26.21 -1.96 2.68
N SER A 5 -25.83 -3.23 2.74
CA SER A 5 -25.53 -3.91 4.01
C SER A 5 -24.24 -3.34 4.57
N PHE A 6 -24.27 -2.91 5.84
CA PHE A 6 -23.05 -2.59 6.59
C PHE A 6 -22.43 -3.89 7.13
N SER A 7 -21.11 -4.01 7.09
CA SER A 7 -20.41 -5.18 7.62
C SER A 7 -19.14 -4.78 8.36
N VAL A 8 -18.93 -5.37 9.53
CA VAL A 8 -17.71 -5.23 10.33
C VAL A 8 -16.87 -6.50 10.18
N HIS A 9 -15.58 -6.35 9.94
CA HIS A 9 -14.65 -7.46 9.74
C HIS A 9 -13.53 -7.41 10.77
N TRP A 10 -13.21 -8.56 11.34
CA TRP A 10 -12.16 -8.71 12.34
C TRP A 10 -10.83 -9.03 11.67
N ASN A 11 -9.93 -8.04 11.61
CA ASN A 11 -8.57 -8.20 11.10
C ASN A 11 -7.53 -8.05 12.24
N VAL A 12 -7.76 -8.75 13.35
CA VAL A 12 -6.85 -8.76 14.52
C VAL A 12 -6.26 -10.17 14.66
N PRO A 13 -4.92 -10.32 14.80
CA PRO A 13 -4.25 -11.62 14.92
C PRO A 13 -4.53 -12.25 16.29
N SER A 14 -5.72 -12.82 16.42
CA SER A 14 -6.31 -13.27 17.69
C SER A 14 -6.30 -14.79 17.87
N GLU A 15 -5.61 -15.53 17.00
CA GLU A 15 -5.38 -16.98 17.14
C GLU A 15 -4.81 -17.36 18.51
N THR A 16 -3.95 -16.50 19.07
CA THR A 16 -3.38 -16.71 20.41
C THR A 16 -4.46 -16.70 21.51
N CYS A 17 -5.54 -15.94 21.37
CA CYS A 17 -6.64 -15.93 22.33
C CYS A 17 -7.34 -17.29 22.36
N LEU A 18 -7.68 -17.86 21.20
CA LEU A 18 -8.26 -19.20 21.10
C LEU A 18 -7.34 -20.27 21.72
N ARG A 19 -6.03 -20.21 21.41
CA ARG A 19 -5.04 -21.14 22.00
C ARG A 19 -4.96 -21.07 23.52
N ASN A 20 -5.36 -19.94 24.12
CA ASN A 20 -5.43 -19.74 25.56
C ASN A 20 -6.85 -19.90 26.12
N ASN A 21 -7.77 -20.51 25.37
CA ASN A 21 -9.18 -20.71 25.75
C ASN A 21 -9.93 -19.41 26.09
N ILE A 22 -9.56 -18.31 25.42
CA ILE A 22 -10.28 -17.03 25.53
C ILE A 22 -11.25 -16.94 24.36
N ASP A 23 -12.55 -17.00 24.66
CA ASP A 23 -13.62 -16.75 23.69
C ASP A 23 -13.86 -15.24 23.55
N LEU A 24 -13.74 -14.74 22.32
CA LEU A 24 -14.02 -13.33 21.97
C LEU A 24 -15.48 -13.10 21.60
N SER A 25 -16.25 -14.17 21.36
CA SER A 25 -17.68 -14.17 21.01
C SER A 25 -18.05 -13.17 19.90
N LEU A 26 -17.21 -13.02 18.87
CA LEU A 26 -17.33 -11.99 17.83
C LEU A 26 -18.66 -12.04 17.06
N GLU A 27 -19.18 -13.25 16.82
CA GLU A 27 -20.44 -13.48 16.14
C GLU A 27 -21.64 -12.84 16.86
N LYS A 28 -21.61 -12.81 18.21
CA LYS A 28 -22.65 -12.17 19.04
C LYS A 28 -22.79 -10.67 18.73
N TYR A 29 -21.73 -10.05 18.23
CA TYR A 29 -21.71 -8.63 17.87
C TYR A 29 -21.87 -8.39 16.35
N GLY A 30 -22.17 -9.44 15.57
CA GLY A 30 -22.28 -9.35 14.12
C GLY A 30 -20.95 -9.07 13.41
N ILE A 31 -19.82 -9.32 14.07
CA ILE A 31 -18.48 -9.12 13.52
C ILE A 31 -18.08 -10.37 12.74
N LYS A 32 -17.74 -10.21 11.47
CA LYS A 32 -17.27 -11.30 10.61
C LYS A 32 -15.80 -11.62 10.92
N ALA A 33 -15.53 -12.86 11.28
CA ALA A 33 -14.19 -13.37 11.56
C ALA A 33 -14.05 -14.79 11.00
N HIS A 34 -12.82 -15.25 10.82
CA HIS A 34 -12.58 -16.67 10.56
C HIS A 34 -12.95 -17.49 11.82
N PRO A 35 -13.63 -18.64 11.73
CA PRO A 35 -14.02 -19.44 12.90
C PRO A 35 -12.83 -19.81 13.80
N ASP A 36 -11.69 -20.16 13.20
CA ASP A 36 -10.45 -20.47 13.92
C ASP A 36 -9.58 -19.23 14.21
N HIS A 37 -10.14 -18.03 14.06
CA HIS A 37 -9.43 -16.74 14.22
C HIS A 37 -8.15 -16.60 13.38
N ILE A 38 -7.99 -17.43 12.35
CA ILE A 38 -6.83 -17.44 11.47
C ILE A 38 -6.68 -16.07 10.81
N PHE A 39 -5.47 -15.50 10.91
CA PHE A 39 -5.21 -14.14 10.46
C PHE A 39 -5.27 -13.99 8.93
N TYR A 40 -4.87 -15.02 8.19
CA TYR A 40 -5.02 -15.08 6.73
C TYR A 40 -6.08 -16.13 6.39
N GLY A 41 -7.29 -15.69 6.05
CA GLY A 41 -8.41 -16.60 5.83
C GLY A 41 -9.49 -16.01 4.94
N ASP A 42 -10.68 -16.58 5.00
CA ASP A 42 -11.77 -16.34 4.04
C ASP A 42 -12.41 -14.94 4.08
N ASN A 43 -12.04 -14.08 5.03
CA ASN A 43 -12.62 -12.74 5.18
C ASN A 43 -11.68 -11.60 4.76
N VAL A 44 -10.53 -11.46 5.40
CA VAL A 44 -9.56 -10.38 5.14
C VAL A 44 -8.16 -11.00 5.08
N VAL A 45 -7.39 -10.63 4.06
CA VAL A 45 -5.99 -11.01 3.91
C VAL A 45 -5.19 -9.73 3.63
N ILE A 46 -4.31 -9.38 4.56
CA ILE A 46 -3.42 -8.23 4.44
C ILE A 46 -2.04 -8.64 3.93
N PHE A 47 -1.50 -7.87 2.99
CA PHE A 47 -0.19 -8.07 2.39
C PHE A 47 0.74 -6.94 2.81
N TYR A 48 1.61 -7.21 3.79
CA TYR A 48 2.56 -6.23 4.29
C TYR A 48 3.72 -5.99 3.30
N GLU A 49 4.07 -4.73 3.12
CA GLU A 49 5.07 -4.22 2.16
C GLU A 49 6.40 -4.96 2.12
N HIS A 50 6.94 -5.40 3.27
CA HIS A 50 8.24 -6.08 3.30
C HIS A 50 8.16 -7.58 2.96
N SER A 51 6.95 -8.11 2.76
CA SER A 51 6.69 -9.52 2.45
C SER A 51 5.76 -9.72 1.26
N PHE A 52 5.54 -8.66 0.46
CA PHE A 52 4.65 -8.70 -0.70
C PHE A 52 5.31 -8.16 -1.96
N GLY A 53 5.65 -9.09 -2.85
CA GLY A 53 6.45 -8.81 -4.04
C GLY A 53 7.86 -8.32 -3.71
N LEU A 54 8.50 -7.75 -4.71
CA LEU A 54 9.78 -7.04 -4.56
C LEU A 54 9.56 -5.53 -4.40
N TYR A 55 8.94 -5.12 -3.30
CA TYR A 55 8.66 -3.71 -3.03
C TYR A 55 9.96 -2.91 -2.80
N PRO A 56 10.18 -1.79 -3.51
CA PRO A 56 11.35 -0.95 -3.33
C PRO A 56 11.22 -0.03 -2.13
N TYR A 57 12.27 0.05 -1.32
CA TYR A 57 12.34 0.99 -0.20
C TYR A 57 13.77 1.23 0.25
N PHE A 58 13.95 2.27 1.07
CA PHE A 58 15.21 2.54 1.75
C PHE A 58 15.13 2.08 3.20
N LYS A 59 15.98 1.13 3.61
CA LYS A 59 15.96 0.61 4.98
C LYS A 59 16.18 1.76 5.97
N LYS A 60 15.22 1.96 6.89
CA LYS A 60 15.21 3.08 7.84
C LYS A 60 15.32 4.47 7.16
N HIS A 61 14.76 4.62 5.96
CA HIS A 61 14.83 5.85 5.16
C HIS A 61 16.26 6.34 4.89
N ASN A 62 17.21 5.41 4.71
CA ASN A 62 18.61 5.71 4.41
C ASN A 62 18.97 5.36 2.96
N LYS A 63 19.31 6.37 2.15
CA LYS A 63 19.66 6.22 0.71
C LYS A 63 20.76 5.19 0.44
N SER A 64 21.69 5.00 1.38
CA SER A 64 22.80 4.06 1.23
C SER A 64 22.39 2.59 1.42
N HIS A 65 21.14 2.33 1.82
CA HIS A 65 20.63 0.97 2.06
C HIS A 65 19.35 0.73 1.23
N PRO A 66 19.44 0.78 -0.11
CA PRO A 66 18.31 0.47 -0.97
C PRO A 66 17.98 -1.03 -0.92
N VAL A 67 16.68 -1.34 -0.89
CA VAL A 67 16.14 -2.68 -1.09
C VAL A 67 15.32 -2.66 -2.38
N ASN A 68 15.48 -3.67 -3.24
CA ASN A 68 14.83 -3.77 -4.55
C ASN A 68 14.98 -2.51 -5.43
N GLY A 69 16.13 -1.84 -5.34
CA GLY A 69 16.45 -0.61 -6.06
C GLY A 69 16.05 0.70 -5.36
N GLY A 70 15.36 0.63 -4.22
CA GLY A 70 15.01 1.77 -3.34
C GLY A 70 13.92 2.70 -3.87
N LEU A 71 13.79 2.82 -5.19
CA LEU A 71 12.81 3.66 -5.88
C LEU A 71 11.99 2.83 -6.87
N PRO A 72 10.70 3.14 -7.10
CA PRO A 72 9.88 2.43 -8.07
C PRO A 72 10.45 2.45 -9.49
N GLN A 73 11.10 3.55 -9.91
CA GLN A 73 11.75 3.65 -11.23
C GLN A 73 13.04 2.81 -11.37
N ASN A 74 13.56 2.24 -10.27
CA ASN A 74 14.73 1.38 -10.28
C ASN A 74 14.39 -0.12 -10.13
N THR A 75 13.11 -0.46 -9.88
CA THR A 75 12.70 -1.83 -9.60
C THR A 75 12.50 -2.63 -10.88
N ASP A 76 12.92 -3.89 -10.86
CA ASP A 76 12.47 -4.87 -11.86
C ASP A 76 11.00 -5.22 -11.59
N LEU A 77 10.11 -4.51 -12.28
CA LEU A 77 8.67 -4.70 -12.14
C LEU A 77 8.23 -6.12 -12.50
N LYS A 78 8.87 -6.78 -13.48
CA LYS A 78 8.49 -8.14 -13.86
C LYS A 78 8.82 -9.11 -12.73
N ALA A 79 10.00 -9.00 -12.14
CA ALA A 79 10.38 -9.80 -10.99
C ALA A 79 9.49 -9.53 -9.77
N HIS A 80 9.12 -8.26 -9.54
CA HIS A 80 8.14 -7.91 -8.50
C HIS A 80 6.81 -8.65 -8.69
N LEU A 81 6.25 -8.62 -9.89
CA LEU A 81 4.94 -9.23 -10.18
C LEU A 81 4.99 -10.77 -10.06
N VAL A 82 6.08 -11.41 -10.47
CA VAL A 82 6.27 -12.87 -10.25
C VAL A 82 6.23 -13.20 -8.76
N GLU A 83 6.83 -12.38 -7.91
CA GLU A 83 6.82 -12.61 -6.46
C GLU A 83 5.45 -12.30 -5.85
N VAL A 84 4.75 -11.27 -6.33
CA VAL A 84 3.34 -10.99 -5.98
C VAL A 84 2.47 -12.21 -6.26
N GLU A 85 2.60 -12.84 -7.43
CA GLU A 85 1.80 -14.02 -7.79
C GLU A 85 2.00 -15.18 -6.79
N LYS A 86 3.26 -15.44 -6.40
CA LYS A 86 3.57 -16.46 -5.39
C LYS A 86 2.98 -16.10 -4.03
N ASN A 87 3.10 -14.84 -3.61
CA ASN A 87 2.61 -14.41 -2.30
C ASN A 87 1.08 -14.50 -2.22
N ILE A 88 0.36 -14.10 -3.27
CA ILE A 88 -1.10 -14.26 -3.37
C ILE A 88 -1.48 -15.74 -3.34
N THR A 89 -0.79 -16.58 -4.11
CA THR A 89 -1.06 -18.03 -4.11
C THR A 89 -0.88 -18.65 -2.73
N LYS A 90 0.15 -18.22 -1.99
CA LYS A 90 0.44 -18.70 -0.65
C LYS A 90 -0.61 -18.25 0.38
N LEU A 91 -0.98 -16.97 0.37
CA LEU A 91 -1.85 -16.40 1.42
C LEU A 91 -3.34 -16.49 1.09
N ILE A 92 -3.69 -16.65 -0.18
CA ILE A 92 -5.07 -16.86 -0.65
C ILE A 92 -5.08 -18.09 -1.57
N PRO A 93 -4.97 -19.33 -1.06
CA PRO A 93 -4.95 -20.52 -1.92
C PRO A 93 -6.25 -20.70 -2.72
N ASN A 94 -7.39 -20.27 -2.17
CA ASN A 94 -8.68 -20.33 -2.82
C ASN A 94 -8.78 -19.31 -3.97
N GLU A 95 -8.77 -19.78 -5.21
CA GLU A 95 -8.92 -18.93 -6.41
C GLU A 95 -10.27 -18.21 -6.49
N ASN A 96 -11.30 -18.76 -5.84
CA ASN A 96 -12.65 -18.20 -5.76
C ASN A 96 -12.86 -17.32 -4.53
N PHE A 97 -11.80 -16.88 -3.84
CA PHE A 97 -11.88 -16.01 -2.68
C PHE A 97 -12.72 -14.76 -2.94
N THR A 98 -13.69 -14.50 -2.06
CA THR A 98 -14.65 -13.38 -2.15
C THR A 98 -14.47 -12.37 -1.00
N GLY A 99 -13.42 -12.52 -0.20
CA GLY A 99 -13.09 -11.59 0.87
C GLY A 99 -12.29 -10.37 0.40
N PHE A 100 -11.65 -9.69 1.35
CA PHE A 100 -10.87 -8.47 1.13
C PHE A 100 -9.37 -8.79 1.02
N GLY A 101 -8.77 -8.45 -0.11
CA GLY A 101 -7.31 -8.42 -0.28
C GLY A 101 -6.80 -7.01 -0.05
N VAL A 102 -6.07 -6.78 1.03
CA VAL A 102 -5.57 -5.46 1.44
C VAL A 102 -4.07 -5.41 1.21
N ILE A 103 -3.60 -4.55 0.31
CA ILE A 103 -2.17 -4.35 0.08
C ILE A 103 -1.73 -3.16 0.93
N ASP A 104 -0.76 -3.40 1.81
CA ASP A 104 -0.27 -2.42 2.77
C ASP A 104 1.13 -1.95 2.35
N ILE A 105 1.16 -0.87 1.57
CA ILE A 105 2.37 -0.22 1.06
C ILE A 105 2.50 1.19 1.60
N GLU A 106 3.50 1.42 2.45
CA GLU A 106 3.61 2.64 3.24
C GLU A 106 4.95 3.34 3.11
N GLU A 107 6.06 2.64 2.79
CA GLU A 107 7.41 3.22 2.72
C GLU A 107 7.48 4.50 1.87
N TRP A 108 6.81 4.53 0.71
CA TRP A 108 6.61 5.74 -0.10
C TRP A 108 5.12 5.96 -0.43
N ARG A 109 4.81 7.16 -0.89
CA ARG A 109 3.49 7.60 -1.33
C ARG A 109 3.45 7.68 -2.87
N PRO A 110 2.28 7.55 -3.51
CA PRO A 110 2.19 7.50 -4.98
C PRO A 110 2.70 8.77 -5.68
N LEU A 111 2.64 9.93 -5.03
CA LEU A 111 3.07 11.19 -5.60
C LEU A 111 4.37 11.69 -4.95
N PHE A 112 5.30 12.13 -5.78
CA PHE A 112 6.60 12.68 -5.41
C PHE A 112 6.47 13.79 -4.36
N GLU A 113 5.52 14.70 -4.53
CA GLU A 113 5.30 15.85 -3.64
C GLU A 113 4.87 15.46 -2.21
N GLN A 114 4.28 14.27 -2.01
CA GLN A 114 3.81 13.80 -0.69
C GLN A 114 4.95 13.44 0.28
N HIS A 115 6.19 13.44 -0.21
CA HIS A 115 7.39 13.14 0.56
C HIS A 115 8.09 14.40 1.12
N PHE A 116 7.61 15.59 0.77
CA PHE A 116 8.27 16.84 1.14
C PHE A 116 8.25 17.07 2.67
N LYS A 117 9.40 17.46 3.23
CA LYS A 117 9.58 17.83 4.65
C LYS A 117 9.06 16.78 5.64
N ASN A 118 9.20 15.49 5.32
CA ASN A 118 8.91 14.41 6.23
C ASN A 118 9.97 13.29 6.11
N ILE A 119 9.86 12.23 6.93
CA ILE A 119 10.85 11.14 6.97
C ILE A 119 11.06 10.44 5.62
N LYS A 120 10.09 10.57 4.71
CA LYS A 120 10.12 10.00 3.38
C LYS A 120 10.76 10.92 2.33
N GLN A 121 11.33 12.07 2.73
CA GLN A 121 12.04 12.97 1.83
C GLN A 121 13.20 12.29 1.08
N VAL A 122 13.73 11.21 1.65
CA VAL A 122 14.70 10.28 1.02
C VAL A 122 14.34 9.89 -0.42
N TYR A 123 13.04 9.69 -0.72
CA TYR A 123 12.57 9.30 -2.06
C TYR A 123 12.67 10.45 -3.07
N GLN A 124 12.47 11.70 -2.63
CA GLN A 124 12.68 12.87 -3.49
C GLN A 124 14.16 13.05 -3.80
N GLU A 125 14.99 13.00 -2.76
CA GLU A 125 16.43 13.20 -2.90
C GLU A 125 17.07 12.13 -3.78
N ALA A 126 16.74 10.85 -3.56
CA ALA A 126 17.29 9.76 -4.37
C ALA A 126 16.83 9.86 -5.84
N SER A 127 15.59 10.28 -6.10
CA SER A 127 15.10 10.49 -7.45
C SER A 127 15.83 11.65 -8.15
N ILE A 128 16.08 12.75 -7.42
CA ILE A 128 16.85 13.91 -7.92
C ILE A 128 18.30 13.52 -8.19
N ASP A 129 18.96 12.81 -7.28
CA ASP A 129 20.35 12.35 -7.41
C ASP A 129 20.51 11.44 -8.65
N ARG A 130 19.54 10.55 -8.89
CA ARG A 130 19.49 9.70 -10.09
C ARG A 130 19.44 10.52 -11.37
N VAL A 131 18.56 11.52 -11.45
CA VAL A 131 18.44 12.35 -12.65
C VAL A 131 19.70 13.18 -12.85
N ARG A 132 20.24 13.79 -11.79
CA ARG A 132 21.48 14.57 -11.85
C ARG A 132 22.67 13.73 -12.37
N ALA A 133 22.79 12.48 -11.94
CA ALA A 133 23.85 11.58 -12.39
C ALA A 133 23.73 11.17 -13.86
N THR A 134 22.51 11.13 -14.40
CA THR A 134 22.24 10.68 -15.79
C THR A 134 22.07 11.83 -16.78
N HIS A 135 21.84 13.05 -16.28
CA HIS A 135 21.56 14.25 -17.08
C HIS A 135 22.36 15.45 -16.55
N PRO A 136 23.70 15.43 -16.65
CA PRO A 136 24.57 16.44 -16.04
C PRO A 136 24.41 17.85 -16.62
N ASN A 137 23.78 17.98 -17.80
CA ASN A 137 23.59 19.25 -18.48
C ASN A 137 22.29 19.98 -18.10
N LEU A 138 21.39 19.33 -17.36
CA LEU A 138 20.13 19.94 -16.93
C LEU A 138 20.38 20.86 -15.73
N ASN A 139 19.62 21.95 -15.65
CA ASN A 139 19.61 22.78 -14.47
C ASN A 139 18.78 22.15 -13.34
N ASP A 140 18.89 22.67 -12.11
CA ASP A 140 18.22 22.07 -10.94
C ASP A 140 16.69 22.01 -11.07
N ALA A 141 16.05 22.98 -11.74
CA ALA A 141 14.61 22.97 -11.94
C ALA A 141 14.18 21.86 -12.92
N GLU A 142 14.91 21.69 -14.02
CA GLU A 142 14.71 20.61 -14.98
C GLU A 142 14.95 19.24 -14.36
N ILE A 143 16.02 19.10 -13.56
CA ILE A 143 16.32 17.87 -12.82
C ILE A 143 15.15 17.52 -11.89
N ARG A 144 14.66 18.48 -11.11
CA ARG A 144 13.55 18.26 -10.18
C ARG A 144 12.27 17.86 -10.90
N GLN A 145 11.89 18.59 -11.95
CA GLN A 145 10.69 18.30 -12.74
C GLN A 145 10.76 16.89 -13.34
N ARG A 146 11.91 16.52 -13.88
CA ARG A 146 12.12 15.21 -14.47
C ARG A 146 12.10 14.10 -13.41
N ALA A 147 12.68 14.32 -12.23
CA ALA A 147 12.65 13.37 -11.12
C ALA A 147 11.22 13.14 -10.61
N GLU A 148 10.41 14.19 -10.52
CA GLU A 148 8.99 14.09 -10.18
C GLU A 148 8.21 13.27 -11.20
N ASN A 149 8.37 13.57 -12.49
CA ASN A 149 7.69 12.84 -13.56
C ASN A 149 8.09 11.35 -13.57
N GLU A 150 9.39 11.04 -13.50
CA GLU A 150 9.87 9.65 -13.48
C GLU A 150 9.35 8.88 -12.25
N PHE A 151 9.38 9.50 -11.07
CA PHE A 151 8.89 8.87 -9.85
C PHE A 151 7.38 8.61 -9.92
N ASN A 152 6.57 9.62 -10.27
CA ASN A 152 5.12 9.50 -10.30
C ASN A 152 4.66 8.43 -11.29
N GLU A 153 5.24 8.42 -12.50
CA GLU A 153 4.91 7.42 -13.52
C GLU A 153 5.31 6.01 -13.08
N ALA A 154 6.50 5.85 -12.49
CA ALA A 154 6.94 4.54 -12.00
C ALA A 154 6.12 4.05 -10.80
N ALA A 155 5.81 4.92 -9.84
CA ALA A 155 4.98 4.61 -8.68
C ALA A 155 3.56 4.20 -9.10
N LYS A 156 2.95 4.97 -10.02
CA LYS A 156 1.65 4.64 -10.62
C LYS A 156 1.69 3.30 -11.32
N LYS A 157 2.68 3.08 -12.19
CA LYS A 157 2.82 1.81 -12.93
C LYS A 157 3.00 0.63 -11.98
N PHE A 158 3.84 0.77 -10.96
CA PHE A 158 4.07 -0.26 -9.95
C PHE A 158 2.75 -0.64 -9.27
N ILE A 159 2.05 0.34 -8.68
CA ILE A 159 0.79 0.12 -7.96
C ILE A 159 -0.28 -0.49 -8.87
N VAL A 160 -0.47 0.07 -10.07
CA VAL A 160 -1.52 -0.35 -11.00
C VAL A 160 -1.30 -1.76 -11.49
N GLU A 161 -0.07 -2.12 -11.88
CA GLU A 161 0.23 -3.47 -12.36
C GLU A 161 0.13 -4.50 -11.23
N THR A 162 0.56 -4.18 -10.01
CA THR A 162 0.36 -5.04 -8.83
C THR A 162 -1.13 -5.30 -8.58
N MET A 163 -1.96 -4.25 -8.61
CA MET A 163 -3.42 -4.36 -8.44
C MET A 163 -4.09 -5.16 -9.57
N LYS A 164 -3.65 -4.96 -10.83
CA LYS A 164 -4.15 -5.73 -11.97
C LYS A 164 -3.82 -7.22 -11.82
N THR A 165 -2.59 -7.54 -11.43
CA THR A 165 -2.17 -8.92 -11.16
C THR A 165 -3.01 -9.53 -10.04
N ALA A 166 -3.18 -8.83 -8.93
CA ALA A 166 -3.98 -9.32 -7.81
C ALA A 166 -5.43 -9.61 -8.19
N ARG A 167 -6.07 -8.67 -8.90
CA ARG A 167 -7.45 -8.83 -9.42
C ARG A 167 -7.56 -9.94 -10.46
N LYS A 168 -6.55 -10.13 -11.31
CA LYS A 168 -6.54 -11.23 -12.29
C LYS A 168 -6.49 -12.59 -11.57
N MET A 169 -5.68 -12.70 -10.52
CA MET A 169 -5.53 -13.95 -9.77
C MET A 169 -6.73 -14.28 -8.89
N ARG A 170 -7.33 -13.28 -8.25
CA ARG A 170 -8.51 -13.45 -7.38
C ARG A 170 -9.62 -12.51 -7.84
N PRO A 171 -10.33 -12.85 -8.93
CA PRO A 171 -11.27 -11.93 -9.59
C PRO A 171 -12.54 -11.66 -8.78
N LYS A 172 -12.86 -12.51 -7.80
CA LYS A 172 -14.02 -12.35 -6.92
C LYS A 172 -13.71 -11.58 -5.64
N ALA A 173 -12.44 -11.30 -5.37
CA ALA A 173 -12.00 -10.63 -4.16
C ALA A 173 -12.12 -9.11 -4.29
N PHE A 174 -12.37 -8.46 -3.15
CA PHE A 174 -12.34 -7.01 -3.04
C PHE A 174 -10.92 -6.55 -2.75
N TRP A 175 -10.22 -6.04 -3.77
CA TRP A 175 -8.85 -5.56 -3.63
C TRP A 175 -8.80 -4.06 -3.32
N GLY A 176 -7.95 -3.68 -2.37
CA GLY A 176 -7.70 -2.29 -2.02
C GLY A 176 -6.30 -2.08 -1.47
N ILE A 177 -5.88 -0.81 -1.42
CA ILE A 177 -4.60 -0.41 -0.81
C ILE A 177 -4.92 0.29 0.49
N TYR A 178 -4.23 -0.12 1.56
CA TYR A 178 -4.39 0.47 2.87
C TYR A 178 -4.13 1.99 2.85
N GLY A 179 -5.04 2.74 3.47
CA GLY A 179 -4.91 4.19 3.65
C GLY A 179 -5.21 5.06 2.41
N ILE A 180 -5.51 4.49 1.24
CA ILE A 180 -5.84 5.27 0.02
C ILE A 180 -7.35 5.30 -0.21
N PRO A 181 -7.96 6.49 -0.47
CA PRO A 181 -7.34 7.80 -0.59
C PRO A 181 -6.89 8.38 0.76
N PHE A 182 -5.81 9.17 0.74
CA PHE A 182 -5.33 9.82 1.96
C PHE A 182 -6.18 11.05 2.29
N CYS A 183 -6.37 11.26 3.58
CA CYS A 183 -6.71 12.55 4.17
C CYS A 183 -5.48 13.11 4.89
N ASN A 184 -5.51 14.36 5.34
CA ASN A 184 -4.47 14.84 6.25
C ASN A 184 -4.52 14.07 7.58
N TYR A 185 -3.35 13.63 8.08
CA TYR A 185 -3.25 12.78 9.28
C TYR A 185 -3.75 13.41 10.59
N ASN A 186 -4.01 14.71 10.57
CA ASN A 186 -4.58 15.45 11.68
C ASN A 186 -6.06 15.80 11.49
N ALA A 187 -6.71 15.33 10.43
CA ALA A 187 -8.16 15.49 10.27
C ALA A 187 -8.89 14.93 11.50
N GLY A 188 -9.87 15.67 12.00
CA GLY A 188 -10.62 15.33 13.20
C GLY A 188 -9.90 15.57 14.52
N LYS A 189 -8.65 16.08 14.53
CA LYS A 189 -7.94 16.39 15.79
C LYS A 189 -8.36 17.71 16.44
N LYS A 190 -9.06 18.57 15.72
CA LYS A 190 -9.59 19.85 16.22
C LYS A 190 -11.08 19.92 15.94
N ASP A 191 -11.82 20.54 16.85
CA ASP A 191 -13.24 20.78 16.65
C ASP A 191 -13.48 21.59 15.37
N GLY A 192 -14.41 21.11 14.53
CA GLY A 192 -14.69 21.70 13.22
C GLY A 192 -13.80 21.20 12.06
N ASP A 193 -12.73 20.43 12.32
CA ASP A 193 -11.86 19.87 11.28
C ASP A 193 -12.35 18.50 10.80
N TYR A 194 -13.49 18.46 10.12
CA TYR A 194 -14.11 17.22 9.63
C TYR A 194 -13.91 16.98 8.13
N SER A 195 -13.05 17.76 7.48
CA SER A 195 -12.83 17.72 6.03
C SER A 195 -11.36 17.56 5.70
N CYS A 196 -11.06 16.74 4.70
CA CYS A 196 -9.71 16.70 4.17
C CYS A 196 -9.28 18.06 3.62
N SER A 197 -8.03 18.41 3.88
CA SER A 197 -7.46 19.67 3.39
C SER A 197 -7.48 19.73 1.86
N ALA A 198 -7.53 20.95 1.31
CA ALA A 198 -7.50 21.17 -0.13
C ALA A 198 -6.26 20.53 -0.79
N GLN A 199 -5.14 20.49 -0.09
CA GLN A 199 -3.91 19.83 -0.55
C GLN A 199 -4.11 18.33 -0.75
N TYR A 200 -4.64 17.61 0.26
CA TYR A 200 -4.87 16.17 0.15
C TYR A 200 -5.96 15.83 -0.85
N LYS A 201 -7.01 16.66 -0.95
CA LYS A 201 -8.00 16.55 -2.03
C LYS A 201 -7.32 16.70 -3.39
N GLY A 202 -6.47 17.70 -3.58
CA GLY A 202 -5.71 17.90 -4.80
C GLY A 202 -4.77 16.73 -5.15
N PHE A 203 -4.21 16.04 -4.16
CA PHE A 203 -3.44 14.82 -4.38
C PHE A 203 -4.31 13.66 -4.88
N ASN A 204 -5.54 13.52 -4.36
CA ASN A 204 -6.43 12.41 -4.71
C ASN A 204 -7.08 12.56 -6.11
N GLU A 205 -7.03 13.75 -6.71
CA GLU A 205 -7.56 14.03 -8.05
C GLU A 205 -6.49 13.88 -9.17
N LYS A 206 -5.23 13.59 -8.82
CA LYS A 206 -4.12 13.36 -9.76
C LYS A 206 -3.99 11.87 -10.13
#